data_AF-A0A8B8QQJ4-F1
#
_entry.id   AF-A0A8B8QQJ4-F1
#
_cell.length_a   1.000
_cell.length_b   1.000
_cell.length_c   1.000
_cell.angle_alpha   90.00
_cell.angle_beta   90.00
_cell.angle_gamma   90.00
#
_symmetry.space_group_name_H-M   'P 1'
#
loop_
_entity.id
_entity.type
_entity.pdbx_description
1 polymer ?
#
loop_
_entity_poly.entity_id
_entity_poly.type
_entity_poly.pdbx_seq_one_letter_code
_entity_poly.pdbx_strand_id
1 'polypeptide(L)'
;MYKVEALENGEALELFRKHAFQINQEIEISSNLVDRVLYYANGLPLALAVLGSFLRGKRELEWESILKKLAKSPHKEINDVLKVSYDGLEPYAKGIFLDIACFFKRCETKYIKKVLDNCDFEPTIGVQALIERSLISEERGSLQMHDLLQSMGMDIVKQECCDDPGKRSRLWLDEDVLDVLSEMWEQLQ
;
A
#
# COMPACT_ATOMS: atom_id res chain seq x y z
N MET A 1 -14.49 -11.46 13.75
CA MET A 1 -13.14 -11.32 13.18
C MET A 1 -12.30 -10.53 14.17
N TYR A 2 -11.09 -10.99 14.48
CA TYR A 2 -10.14 -10.30 15.36
C TYR A 2 -9.36 -9.28 14.50
N LYS A 3 -9.52 -7.99 14.78
CA LYS A 3 -8.72 -6.94 14.14
C LYS A 3 -7.35 -6.94 14.78
N VAL A 4 -6.30 -7.27 14.00
CA VAL A 4 -4.94 -7.12 14.48
C VAL A 4 -4.62 -5.63 14.50
N GLU A 5 -4.35 -5.09 15.69
CA GLU A 5 -3.94 -3.70 15.84
C GLU A 5 -2.49 -3.53 15.37
N ALA A 6 -2.17 -2.35 14.84
CA ALA A 6 -0.79 -2.00 14.52
C ALA A 6 0.00 -1.91 15.82
N LEU A 7 1.21 -2.48 15.82
CA LEU A 7 2.09 -2.44 16.98
C LEU A 7 2.55 -1.00 17.27
N GLU A 8 2.67 -0.67 18.55
CA GLU A 8 3.32 0.56 18.96
C GLU A 8 4.80 0.57 18.55
N ASN A 9 5.41 1.75 18.40
CA ASN A 9 6.77 1.90 17.88
C ASN A 9 7.81 1.02 18.61
N GLY A 10 7.69 0.85 19.93
CA GLY A 10 8.58 0.00 20.72
C GLY A 10 8.44 -1.49 20.40
N GLU A 11 7.21 -1.99 20.35
CA GLU A 11 6.90 -3.39 20.03
C GLU A 11 7.24 -3.72 18.57
N ALA A 12 6.98 -2.77 17.66
CA ALA A 12 7.32 -2.89 16.25
C ALA A 12 8.84 -3.03 16.06
N LEU A 13 9.63 -2.21 16.78
CA LEU A 13 11.09 -2.28 16.78
C LEU A 13 11.59 -3.61 17.34
N GLU A 14 11.02 -4.09 18.44
CA GLU A 14 11.41 -5.37 19.04
C GLU A 14 11.13 -6.54 18.09
N LEU A 15 9.92 -6.60 17.53
CA LEU A 15 9.55 -7.63 16.57
C LEU A 15 10.47 -7.60 15.35
N PHE A 16 10.71 -6.42 14.78
CA PHE A 16 11.62 -6.29 13.65
C PHE A 16 13.03 -6.78 14.01
N ARG A 17 13.59 -6.35 15.14
CA ARG A 17 14.94 -6.74 15.58
C ARG A 17 15.08 -8.25 15.76
N LYS A 18 14.07 -8.90 16.35
CA LYS A 18 14.01 -10.36 16.52
C LYS A 18 14.10 -11.10 15.18
N HIS A 19 13.54 -10.52 14.11
CA HIS A 19 13.60 -11.10 12.77
C HIS A 19 14.85 -10.65 11.99
N ALA A 20 15.35 -9.44 12.17
CA ALA A 20 16.44 -8.87 11.40
C ALA A 20 17.85 -9.27 11.88
N PHE A 21 18.06 -9.40 13.19
CA PHE A 21 19.40 -9.58 13.77
C PHE A 21 19.56 -10.97 14.40
N GLN A 22 20.74 -11.59 14.21
CA GLN A 22 21.13 -12.76 14.99
C GLN A 22 21.83 -12.31 16.28
N ILE A 23 21.78 -13.14 17.32
CA ILE A 23 22.34 -12.85 18.66
C ILE A 23 23.85 -12.53 18.61
N ASN A 24 24.58 -13.02 17.59
CA ASN A 24 26.04 -12.91 17.48
C ASN A 24 26.51 -12.10 16.26
N GLN A 25 25.67 -11.22 15.71
CA GLN A 25 25.98 -10.52 14.47
C GLN A 25 26.52 -9.11 14.74
N GLU A 26 27.82 -8.91 14.52
CA GLU A 26 28.46 -7.58 14.47
C GLU A 26 28.19 -6.91 13.11
N ILE A 27 26.93 -6.57 12.84
CA ILE A 27 26.61 -5.65 11.74
C ILE A 27 26.02 -4.39 12.35
N GLU A 28 26.76 -3.30 12.24
CA GLU A 28 26.27 -1.97 12.54
C GLU A 28 25.39 -1.52 11.37
N ILE A 29 24.09 -1.39 11.63
CA ILE A 29 23.12 -0.84 10.69
C ILE A 29 22.70 0.52 11.23
N SER A 30 22.75 1.56 10.40
CA SER A 30 22.28 2.88 10.77
C SER A 30 20.82 2.85 11.25
N SER A 31 20.54 3.56 12.35
CA SER A 31 19.19 3.69 12.90
C SER A 31 18.20 4.24 11.87
N ASN A 32 18.66 5.09 10.94
CA ASN A 32 17.83 5.61 9.85
C ASN A 32 17.22 4.49 8.99
N LEU A 33 17.99 3.44 8.69
CA LEU A 33 17.48 2.32 7.88
C LEU A 33 16.47 1.49 8.64
N VAL A 34 16.66 1.32 9.94
CA VAL A 34 15.67 0.69 10.82
C VAL A 34 14.38 1.52 10.82
N ASP A 35 14.46 2.83 11.03
CA ASP A 35 13.32 3.73 11.03
C ASP A 35 12.54 3.68 9.71
N ARG A 36 13.24 3.58 8.57
CA ARG A 36 12.62 3.41 7.25
C ARG A 36 11.87 2.09 7.11
N VAL A 37 12.38 1.00 7.68
CA VAL A 37 11.66 -0.29 7.70
C VAL A 37 10.41 -0.18 8.57
N LEU A 38 10.54 0.39 9.77
CA LEU A 38 9.41 0.56 10.68
C LEU A 38 8.32 1.45 10.06
N TYR A 39 8.72 2.53 9.39
CA TYR A 39 7.82 3.40 8.66
C TYR A 39 7.10 2.67 7.53
N TYR A 40 7.83 1.89 6.72
CA TYR A 40 7.23 1.11 5.64
C TYR A 40 6.22 0.07 6.16
N ALA A 41 6.56 -0.63 7.24
CA ALA A 41 5.69 -1.64 7.82
C ALA A 41 4.52 -1.02 8.62
N ASN A 42 4.70 0.20 9.13
CA ASN A 42 3.74 0.99 9.90
C ASN A 42 3.00 0.18 10.97
N GLY A 43 3.78 -0.60 11.74
CA GLY A 43 3.28 -1.42 12.84
C GLY A 43 2.60 -2.73 12.43
N LEU A 44 2.49 -3.06 11.14
CA LEU A 44 1.92 -4.34 10.70
C LEU A 44 2.87 -5.51 11.04
N PRO A 45 2.49 -6.43 11.96
CA PRO A 45 3.40 -7.47 12.45
C PRO A 45 3.98 -8.36 11.34
N LEU A 46 3.13 -8.72 10.36
CA LEU A 46 3.54 -9.54 9.23
C LEU A 46 4.62 -8.85 8.39
N ALA A 47 4.44 -7.57 8.09
CA ALA A 47 5.41 -6.81 7.30
C ALA A 47 6.75 -6.69 8.03
N LEU A 48 6.72 -6.43 9.34
CA LEU A 48 7.92 -6.38 10.18
C LEU A 48 8.67 -7.72 10.19
N ALA A 49 7.95 -8.82 10.34
CA ALA A 49 8.54 -10.16 10.35
C ALA A 49 9.16 -10.53 8.99
N VAL A 50 8.44 -10.32 7.89
CA VAL A 50 8.90 -10.60 6.52
C VAL A 50 10.13 -9.76 6.19
N LEU A 51 10.09 -8.45 6.45
CA LEU A 51 11.22 -7.56 6.17
C LEU A 51 12.42 -7.86 7.04
N GLY A 52 12.22 -8.13 8.34
CA GLY A 52 13.30 -8.54 9.22
C GLY A 52 13.99 -9.80 8.70
N SER A 53 13.22 -10.85 8.39
CA SER A 53 13.76 -12.08 7.83
C SER A 53 14.45 -11.87 6.48
N PHE A 54 13.92 -11.00 5.61
CA PHE A 54 14.49 -10.69 4.31
C PHE A 54 15.81 -9.91 4.41
N LEU A 55 15.94 -9.03 5.40
CA LEU A 55 17.11 -8.17 5.61
C LEU A 55 18.21 -8.85 6.44
N ARG A 56 17.89 -9.94 7.14
CA ARG A 56 18.82 -10.70 7.98
C ARG A 56 20.08 -11.11 7.21
N GLY A 57 21.24 -10.90 7.82
CA GLY A 57 22.53 -11.29 7.23
C GLY A 57 23.06 -10.35 6.14
N LYS A 58 22.30 -9.33 5.74
CA LYS A 58 22.69 -8.37 4.70
C LYS A 58 23.46 -7.19 5.28
N ARG A 59 24.35 -6.62 4.47
CA ARG A 59 25.10 -5.41 4.82
C ARG A 59 24.26 -4.15 4.62
N GLU A 60 24.71 -3.04 5.20
CA GLU A 60 24.02 -1.74 5.15
C GLU A 60 23.68 -1.28 3.73
N LEU A 61 24.63 -1.35 2.80
CA LEU A 61 24.40 -0.98 1.38
C LEU A 61 23.31 -1.85 0.70
N GLU A 62 23.17 -3.11 1.13
CA GLU A 62 22.12 -3.99 0.62
C GLU A 62 20.74 -3.60 1.21
N TRP A 63 20.69 -3.20 2.48
CA TRP A 63 19.47 -2.65 3.10
C TRP A 63 19.00 -1.40 2.37
N GLU A 64 19.91 -0.46 2.09
CA GLU A 64 19.61 0.75 1.34
C GLU A 64 19.00 0.45 -0.03
N SER A 65 19.63 -0.47 -0.78
CA SER A 65 19.17 -0.90 -2.10
C SER A 65 17.78 -1.56 -2.03
N ILE A 66 17.56 -2.43 -1.05
CA ILE A 66 16.27 -3.09 -0.82
C ILE A 66 15.19 -2.06 -0.50
N LEU A 67 15.44 -1.16 0.45
CA LEU A 67 14.48 -0.12 0.82
C LEU A 67 14.17 0.84 -0.33
N LYS A 68 15.17 1.14 -1.18
CA LYS A 68 14.97 1.93 -2.41
C LYS A 68 14.08 1.19 -3.41
N LYS A 69 14.19 -0.14 -3.50
CA LYS A 69 13.29 -0.97 -4.33
C LYS A 69 11.87 -0.98 -3.77
N LEU A 70 11.71 -1.12 -2.45
CA LEU A 70 10.41 -1.16 -1.77
C LEU A 70 9.62 0.14 -1.92
N ALA A 71 10.31 1.28 -2.04
CA ALA A 71 9.67 2.57 -2.34
C ALA A 71 9.04 2.64 -3.74
N LYS A 72 9.45 1.76 -4.67
CA LYS A 72 8.96 1.75 -6.06
C LYS A 72 7.94 0.64 -6.35
N SER A 73 8.04 -0.47 -5.62
CA SER A 73 7.17 -1.64 -5.79
C SER A 73 7.07 -2.39 -4.46
N PRO A 74 5.86 -2.79 -4.03
CA PRO A 74 5.67 -3.46 -2.76
C PRO A 74 6.39 -4.81 -2.70
N HIS A 75 6.75 -5.26 -1.49
CA HIS A 75 7.33 -6.60 -1.33
C HIS A 75 6.30 -7.67 -1.70
N LYS A 76 6.63 -8.54 -2.65
CA LYS A 76 5.69 -9.54 -3.19
C LYS A 76 4.99 -10.36 -2.10
N GLU A 77 5.73 -10.93 -1.15
CA GLU A 77 5.15 -11.77 -0.09
C GLU A 77 4.17 -11.00 0.81
N ILE A 78 4.47 -9.73 1.12
CA ILE A 78 3.56 -8.89 1.91
C ILE A 78 2.31 -8.59 1.08
N ASN A 79 2.52 -8.25 -0.19
CA ASN A 79 1.46 -7.93 -1.13
C ASN A 79 0.50 -9.12 -1.33
N ASP A 80 1.04 -10.31 -1.55
CA ASP A 80 0.28 -11.55 -1.77
C ASP A 80 -0.64 -11.85 -0.58
N VAL A 81 -0.18 -11.63 0.66
CA VAL A 81 -1.02 -11.83 1.85
C VAL A 81 -2.10 -10.76 1.98
N LEU A 82 -1.77 -9.49 1.76
CA LEU A 82 -2.76 -8.40 1.80
C LEU A 82 -3.83 -8.56 0.70
N LYS A 83 -3.42 -9.07 -0.46
CA LYS A 83 -4.27 -9.24 -1.63
C LYS A 83 -5.36 -10.28 -1.43
N VAL A 84 -5.20 -11.25 -0.53
CA VAL A 84 -6.25 -12.24 -0.21
C VAL A 84 -7.56 -11.57 0.19
N SER A 85 -7.51 -10.52 1.04
CA SER A 85 -8.71 -9.78 1.45
C SER A 85 -9.33 -8.99 0.30
N TYR A 86 -8.50 -8.47 -0.61
CA TYR A 86 -8.96 -7.77 -1.81
C TYR A 86 -9.59 -8.74 -2.83
N ASP A 87 -8.97 -9.89 -3.08
CA ASP A 87 -9.42 -10.85 -4.08
C ASP A 87 -10.81 -11.41 -3.77
N GLY A 88 -11.14 -11.51 -2.47
CA GLY A 88 -12.46 -11.90 -1.98
C GLY A 88 -13.55 -10.82 -2.03
N LEU A 89 -13.27 -9.62 -2.58
CA LEU A 89 -14.27 -8.58 -2.81
C LEU A 89 -15.08 -8.86 -4.08
N GLU A 90 -16.32 -8.38 -4.07
CA GLU A 90 -17.14 -8.27 -5.29
C GLU A 90 -16.52 -7.24 -6.26
N PRO A 91 -16.73 -7.39 -7.58
CA PRO A 91 -16.11 -6.52 -8.60
C PRO A 91 -16.34 -5.02 -8.37
N TYR A 92 -17.53 -4.61 -7.94
CA TYR A 92 -17.83 -3.20 -7.67
C TYR A 92 -17.02 -2.65 -6.48
N ALA A 93 -16.85 -3.45 -5.42
CA ALA A 93 -16.09 -3.06 -4.24
C ALA A 93 -14.57 -3.03 -4.53
N LYS A 94 -14.09 -3.87 -5.45
CA LYS A 94 -12.71 -3.79 -5.98
C LYS A 94 -12.46 -2.44 -6.66
N GLY A 95 -13.40 -1.95 -7.45
CA GLY A 95 -13.32 -0.62 -8.07
C GLY A 95 -13.17 0.48 -7.01
N ILE A 96 -14.06 0.49 -6.02
CA ILE A 96 -14.04 1.48 -4.93
C ILE A 96 -12.72 1.42 -4.13
N PHE A 97 -12.20 0.23 -3.86
CA PHE A 97 -10.90 0.07 -3.21
C PHE A 97 -9.78 0.75 -3.99
N LEU A 98 -9.72 0.53 -5.31
CA LEU A 98 -8.70 1.13 -6.17
C LEU A 98 -8.86 2.66 -6.26
N ASP A 99 -10.09 3.17 -6.31
CA ASP A 99 -10.36 4.61 -6.28
C ASP A 99 -9.86 5.25 -4.98
N ILE A 100 -10.11 4.60 -3.83
CA ILE A 100 -9.60 5.08 -2.54
C ILE A 100 -8.07 5.02 -2.49
N ALA A 101 -7.46 3.95 -2.98
CA ALA A 101 -6.01 3.80 -3.01
C ALA A 101 -5.34 4.91 -3.85
N CYS A 102 -5.85 5.15 -5.06
CA CYS A 102 -5.27 6.12 -5.99
C CYS A 102 -5.56 7.57 -5.62
N PHE A 103 -6.78 7.89 -5.14
CA PHE A 103 -7.26 9.28 -5.10
C PHE A 103 -7.75 9.74 -3.73
N PHE A 104 -8.40 8.87 -2.96
CA PHE A 104 -9.22 9.32 -1.82
C PHE A 104 -8.71 8.93 -0.44
N LYS A 105 -7.46 8.49 -0.31
CA LYS A 105 -6.85 8.24 1.00
C LYS A 105 -6.91 9.52 1.84
N ARG A 106 -7.42 9.41 3.08
CA ARG A 106 -7.59 10.51 4.05
C ARG A 106 -8.63 11.57 3.64
N CYS A 107 -9.45 11.31 2.62
CA CYS A 107 -10.54 12.21 2.26
C CYS A 107 -11.79 11.96 3.13
N GLU A 108 -12.66 12.97 3.21
CA GLU A 108 -13.90 12.90 3.98
C GLU A 108 -14.84 11.83 3.42
N THR A 109 -15.33 10.92 4.26
CA THR A 109 -16.18 9.80 3.84
C THR A 109 -17.44 10.27 3.11
N LYS A 110 -18.05 11.36 3.57
CA LYS A 110 -19.25 11.93 2.95
C LYS A 110 -18.98 12.44 1.54
N TYR A 111 -17.83 13.08 1.34
CA TYR A 111 -17.40 13.55 0.02
C TYR A 111 -17.18 12.37 -0.93
N ILE A 112 -16.46 11.34 -0.48
CA ILE A 112 -16.18 10.15 -1.28
C ILE A 112 -17.47 9.45 -1.70
N LYS A 113 -18.40 9.22 -0.76
CA LYS A 113 -19.70 8.61 -1.07
C LYS A 113 -20.46 9.42 -2.13
N LYS A 114 -20.51 10.74 -1.98
CA LYS A 114 -21.16 11.62 -2.96
C LYS A 114 -20.52 11.54 -4.35
N VAL A 115 -19.19 11.47 -4.43
CA VAL A 115 -18.48 11.33 -5.72
C VAL A 115 -18.81 9.99 -6.37
N LEU A 116 -18.72 8.90 -5.60
CA LEU A 116 -18.98 7.55 -6.10
C LEU A 116 -20.46 7.31 -6.46
N ASP A 117 -21.41 7.92 -5.74
CA ASP A 117 -22.85 7.87 -6.06
C ASP A 117 -23.13 8.44 -7.46
N ASN A 118 -22.35 9.43 -7.92
CA ASN A 118 -22.50 10.00 -9.27
C ASN A 118 -21.91 9.11 -10.38
N CYS A 119 -21.24 8.01 -10.02
CA CYS A 119 -20.63 7.06 -10.94
C CYS A 119 -21.40 5.73 -11.03
N ASP A 120 -22.69 5.75 -10.68
CA ASP A 120 -23.58 4.59 -10.65
C ASP A 120 -23.08 3.44 -9.75
N PHE A 121 -22.23 3.75 -8.76
CA PHE A 121 -21.84 2.80 -7.73
C PHE A 121 -22.87 2.77 -6.58
N GLU A 122 -22.80 1.71 -5.77
CA GLU A 122 -23.45 1.64 -4.45
C GLU A 122 -22.40 1.88 -3.33
N PRO A 123 -21.91 3.11 -3.14
CA PRO A 123 -20.75 3.37 -2.27
C PRO A 123 -21.03 3.10 -0.81
N THR A 124 -22.28 3.16 -0.36
CA THR A 124 -22.61 2.77 1.02
C THR A 124 -22.31 1.29 1.25
N ILE A 125 -22.71 0.41 0.35
CA ILE A 125 -22.46 -1.03 0.47
C ILE A 125 -20.99 -1.33 0.20
N GLY A 126 -20.39 -0.68 -0.81
CA GLY A 126 -18.98 -0.87 -1.14
C GLY A 126 -18.03 -0.47 -0.01
N VAL A 127 -18.19 0.74 0.55
CA VAL A 127 -17.37 1.21 1.70
C VAL A 127 -17.55 0.29 2.90
N GLN A 128 -18.78 -0.15 3.19
CA GLN A 128 -19.04 -1.07 4.29
C GLN A 128 -18.33 -2.42 4.09
N ALA A 129 -18.37 -2.99 2.88
CA ALA A 129 -17.69 -4.24 2.56
C ALA A 129 -16.15 -4.16 2.70
N LEU A 130 -15.57 -2.98 2.44
CA LEU A 130 -14.14 -2.72 2.66
C LEU A 130 -13.79 -2.61 4.15
N ILE A 131 -14.64 -1.97 4.96
CA ILE A 131 -14.47 -1.89 6.42
C ILE A 131 -14.57 -3.27 7.06
N GLU A 132 -15.55 -4.08 6.67
CA GLU A 132 -15.76 -5.44 7.18
C GLU A 132 -14.57 -6.36 6.92
N ARG A 133 -13.88 -6.16 5.81
CA ARG A 133 -12.63 -6.87 5.46
C ARG A 133 -11.36 -6.19 5.98
N SER A 134 -11.49 -5.14 6.80
CA SER A 134 -10.37 -4.36 7.37
C SER A 134 -9.41 -3.79 6.31
N LEU A 135 -9.91 -3.52 5.11
CA LEU A 135 -9.13 -2.91 4.02
C LEU A 135 -9.06 -1.39 4.14
N ILE A 136 -10.03 -0.79 4.82
CA ILE A 136 -10.08 0.62 5.19
C ILE A 136 -10.68 0.76 6.59
N SER A 137 -10.53 1.93 7.19
CA SER A 137 -11.25 2.31 8.40
C SER A 137 -11.73 3.75 8.31
N GLU A 138 -12.72 4.12 9.12
CA GLU A 138 -13.12 5.52 9.26
C GLU A 138 -12.56 6.11 10.56
N GLU A 139 -11.88 7.25 10.46
CA GLU A 139 -11.39 7.99 11.60
C GLU A 139 -11.78 9.46 11.47
N ARG A 140 -12.47 10.01 12.49
CA ARG A 140 -12.91 11.42 12.52
C ARG A 140 -13.66 11.86 11.25
N GLY A 141 -14.44 10.96 10.65
CA GLY A 141 -15.21 11.21 9.44
C GLY A 141 -14.42 11.15 8.13
N SER A 142 -13.17 10.70 8.15
CA SER A 142 -12.32 10.50 6.97
C SER A 142 -11.94 9.04 6.80
N LEU A 143 -11.91 8.56 5.55
CA LEU A 143 -11.45 7.21 5.24
C LEU A 143 -9.94 7.11 5.36
N GLN A 144 -9.49 6.15 6.15
CA GLN A 144 -8.10 5.76 6.32
C GLN A 144 -7.84 4.45 5.57
N MET A 145 -6.69 4.38 4.91
CA MET A 145 -6.17 3.19 4.27
C MET A 145 -4.71 3.04 4.69
N HIS A 146 -4.34 1.83 5.11
CA HIS A 146 -2.96 1.54 5.50
C HIS A 146 -2.01 1.73 4.30
N ASP A 147 -0.81 2.25 4.53
CA ASP A 147 0.16 2.58 3.47
C ASP A 147 0.51 1.36 2.59
N LEU A 148 0.61 0.18 3.20
CA LEU A 148 0.82 -1.08 2.46
C LEU A 148 -0.39 -1.49 1.61
N LEU A 149 -1.63 -1.24 2.08
CA LEU A 149 -2.83 -1.52 1.29
C LEU A 149 -2.97 -0.53 0.13
N GLN A 150 -2.62 0.74 0.36
CA GLN A 150 -2.56 1.73 -0.70
C GLN A 150 -1.52 1.32 -1.77
N SER A 151 -0.31 0.97 -1.32
CA SER A 151 0.77 0.52 -2.21
C SER A 151 0.35 -0.72 -3.02
N MET A 152 -0.34 -1.67 -2.39
CA MET A 152 -0.92 -2.82 -3.06
C MET A 152 -1.94 -2.42 -4.14
N GLY A 153 -2.88 -1.52 -3.81
CA GLY A 153 -3.89 -1.04 -4.77
C GLY A 153 -3.26 -0.36 -5.98
N MET A 154 -2.28 0.51 -5.75
CA MET A 154 -1.50 1.16 -6.81
C MET A 154 -0.73 0.15 -7.67
N ASP A 155 -0.13 -0.88 -7.04
CA ASP A 155 0.59 -1.94 -7.76
C ASP A 155 -0.35 -2.79 -8.62
N ILE A 156 -1.59 -3.05 -8.16
CA ILE A 156 -2.62 -3.74 -8.96
C ILE A 156 -2.92 -2.93 -10.23
N VAL A 157 -3.17 -1.63 -10.13
CA VAL A 157 -3.44 -0.79 -11.31
C VAL A 157 -2.23 -0.72 -12.23
N LYS A 158 -1.02 -0.61 -11.66
CA LYS A 158 0.22 -0.60 -12.45
C LYS A 158 0.39 -1.89 -13.27
N GLN A 159 -0.02 -3.02 -12.72
CA GLN A 159 0.06 -4.34 -13.38
C GLN A 159 -0.97 -4.54 -14.49
N GLU A 160 -2.01 -3.70 -14.60
CA GLU A 160 -2.95 -3.75 -15.72
C GLU A 160 -2.22 -3.51 -17.06
N CYS A 161 -1.27 -2.57 -17.06
CA CYS A 161 -0.32 -2.40 -18.14
C CYS A 161 0.96 -1.71 -17.65
N CYS A 162 2.04 -2.47 -17.49
CA CYS A 162 3.29 -1.92 -16.97
C CYS A 162 3.91 -0.87 -17.89
N ASP A 163 3.83 -1.09 -19.21
CA ASP A 163 4.58 -0.31 -20.20
C ASP A 163 3.80 0.89 -20.75
N ASP A 164 2.47 0.89 -20.60
CA ASP A 164 1.60 1.90 -21.18
C ASP A 164 0.59 2.38 -20.11
N PRO A 165 0.85 3.54 -19.47
CA PRO A 165 -0.06 4.10 -18.49
C PRO A 165 -1.45 4.39 -19.05
N GLY A 166 -1.58 4.75 -20.33
CA GLY A 166 -2.86 5.08 -20.97
C GLY A 166 -3.83 3.90 -21.07
N LYS A 167 -3.32 2.67 -20.97
CA LYS A 167 -4.14 1.44 -20.90
C LYS A 167 -4.58 1.04 -19.49
N ARG A 168 -4.12 1.75 -18.46
CA ARG A 168 -4.51 1.49 -17.07
C ARG A 168 -5.86 2.14 -16.77
N SER A 169 -6.61 1.54 -15.87
CA SER A 169 -7.92 2.03 -15.42
C SER A 169 -7.84 3.34 -14.64
N ARG A 170 -6.69 3.61 -13.99
CA ARG A 170 -6.44 4.80 -13.17
C ARG A 170 -5.01 5.28 -13.36
N LEU A 171 -4.84 6.60 -13.32
CA LEU A 171 -3.54 7.27 -13.30
C LEU A 171 -3.46 8.14 -12.06
N TRP A 172 -2.43 7.96 -11.24
CA TRP A 172 -2.23 8.71 -10.00
C TRP A 172 -0.83 9.31 -9.89
N LEU A 173 0.07 8.98 -10.81
CA LEU A 173 1.39 9.58 -10.91
C LEU A 173 1.32 10.74 -11.89
N ASP A 174 1.75 11.93 -11.45
CA ASP A 174 1.75 13.13 -12.28
C ASP A 174 2.53 12.93 -13.58
N GLU A 175 3.66 12.20 -13.51
CA GLU A 175 4.47 11.82 -14.67
C GLU A 175 3.65 11.01 -15.70
N ASP A 176 2.99 9.94 -15.25
CA ASP A 176 2.16 9.10 -16.11
C ASP A 176 0.98 9.88 -16.73
N VAL A 177 0.39 10.83 -15.97
CA VAL A 177 -0.70 11.68 -16.47
C VAL A 177 -0.19 12.61 -17.58
N LEU A 178 0.98 13.23 -17.39
CA LEU A 178 1.60 14.10 -18.38
C LEU A 178 2.00 13.35 -19.64
N ASP A 179 2.55 12.14 -19.50
CA ASP A 179 2.94 11.29 -20.64
C ASP A 179 1.72 10.95 -21.50
N VAL A 180 0.63 10.48 -20.88
CA VAL A 180 -0.62 10.14 -21.60
C VAL A 180 -1.24 11.37 -22.27
N LEU A 181 -1.28 12.52 -21.59
CA LEU A 181 -1.82 13.75 -22.17
C LEU A 181 -0.97 14.26 -23.36
N SER A 182 0.36 14.08 -23.28
CA SER A 182 1.28 14.49 -24.35
C SER A 182 1.11 13.61 -25.59
N GLU A 183 1.02 12.29 -25.43
CA GLU A 183 0.76 11.35 -26.54
C GLU A 183 -0.60 11.62 -27.21
N MET A 184 -1.62 11.98 -26.44
CA MET A 184 -2.93 12.34 -26.99
C MET A 184 -2.87 13.60 -27.87
N TRP A 185 -2.04 14.59 -27.52
CA TRP A 185 -1.89 15.80 -28.32
C TRP A 185 -1.12 15.58 -29.62
N GLU A 186 -0.13 14.68 -29.62
CA GLU A 186 0.61 14.30 -30.83
C GLU A 186 -0.27 13.55 -31.84
N GLN A 187 -1.25 12.77 -31.38
CA GLN A 187 -2.20 12.05 -32.25
C GLN A 187 -3.30 12.95 -32.86
N LEU A 188 -3.45 14.18 -32.37
CA LEU A 188 -4.46 15.14 -32.83
C LEU A 188 -3.90 16.19 -33.82
N GLN A 189 -2.62 16.10 -34.18
CA GLN A 189 -1.94 16.95 -35.18
C GLN A 189 -1.62 16.17 -36.46
#